data_AF-A0A7C3NMI1-F1
#
_entry.id   AF-A0A7C3NMI1-F1
#
_cell.length_a   1.000
_cell.length_b   1.000
_cell.length_c   1.000
_cell.angle_alpha   90.00
_cell.angle_beta   90.00
_cell.angle_gamma   90.00
#
_symmetry.space_group_name_H-M   'P 1'
#
loop_
_entity.id
_entity.type
_entity.pdbx_description
1 polymer ?
#
loop_
_entity_poly.entity_id
_entity_poly.type
_entity_poly.pdbx_seq_one_letter_code
_entity_poly.pdbx_strand_id
1 'polypeptide(L)'
;MTRQELEKLIEDAALRFAQTHDPREQDEVARLTVKLAEVHNVEVLARAVARCRNEDIRTHEVQHALDFLAYRAAAKAPFEQFRIALNNGDNETRWQVLNASLKDILQALGIEQETPADPRRKKSQ
;
A
#
# COMPACT_ATOMS: atom_id res chain seq x y z
N MET A 1 -9.60 -7.12 2.48
CA MET A 1 -10.13 -6.18 3.48
C MET A 1 -9.88 -4.77 2.99
N THR A 2 -10.92 -3.97 2.84
CA THR A 2 -10.86 -2.62 2.30
C THR A 2 -10.50 -1.60 3.37
N ARG A 3 -10.12 -0.38 2.94
CA ARG A 3 -9.88 0.74 3.84
C ARG A 3 -11.09 1.06 4.73
N GLN A 4 -12.29 1.09 4.14
CA GLN A 4 -13.53 1.40 4.85
C GLN A 4 -13.87 0.31 5.89
N GLU A 5 -13.61 -0.95 5.57
CA GLU A 5 -13.76 -2.05 6.52
C GLU A 5 -12.81 -1.89 7.71
N LEU A 6 -11.55 -1.52 7.47
CA LEU A 6 -10.59 -1.28 8.54
C LEU A 6 -10.98 -0.09 9.43
N GLU A 7 -11.39 1.03 8.83
CA GLU A 7 -11.87 2.21 9.58
C GLU A 7 -13.05 1.84 10.48
N LYS A 8 -14.03 1.12 9.95
CA LYS A 8 -15.17 0.64 10.75
C LYS A 8 -14.75 -0.31 11.87
N LEU A 9 -13.85 -1.25 11.61
CA LEU A 9 -13.37 -2.19 12.64
C LEU A 9 -12.61 -1.46 13.78
N ILE A 10 -11.86 -0.40 13.45
CA ILE A 10 -11.19 0.45 14.43
C ILE A 10 -12.22 1.16 15.32
N GLU A 11 -13.25 1.76 14.71
CA GLU A 11 -14.33 2.42 15.45
C GLU A 11 -15.06 1.45 16.38
N ASP A 12 -15.42 0.27 15.87
CA ASP A 12 -16.10 -0.77 16.65
C ASP A 12 -15.22 -1.25 17.83
N ALA A 13 -13.92 -1.46 17.62
CA ALA A 13 -12.98 -1.85 18.67
C ALA A 13 -12.77 -0.73 19.71
N ALA A 14 -12.66 0.52 19.27
CA ALA A 14 -12.55 1.68 20.16
C ALA A 14 -13.80 1.86 21.02
N LEU A 15 -14.99 1.64 20.44
CA LEU A 15 -16.25 1.67 21.18
C LEU A 15 -16.30 0.55 22.23
N ARG A 16 -15.89 -0.68 21.88
CA ARG A 16 -15.81 -1.78 22.84
C ARG A 16 -14.82 -1.48 23.95
N PHE A 17 -13.64 -0.96 23.64
CA PHE A 17 -12.66 -0.54 24.65
C PHE A 17 -13.23 0.50 25.61
N ALA A 18 -13.92 1.53 25.10
CA ALA A 18 -14.53 2.56 25.94
C ALA A 18 -15.60 1.99 26.90
N GLN A 19 -16.30 0.94 26.49
CA GLN A 19 -17.33 0.28 27.30
C GLN A 19 -16.74 -0.69 28.33
N THR A 20 -15.74 -1.50 27.93
CA THR A 20 -15.24 -2.62 28.74
C THR A 20 -13.95 -2.33 29.47
N HIS A 21 -13.19 -1.31 29.02
CA HIS A 21 -11.81 -1.04 29.42
C HIS A 21 -10.87 -2.26 29.27
N ASP A 22 -11.23 -3.19 28.38
CA ASP A 22 -10.44 -4.41 28.14
C ASP A 22 -9.19 -4.07 27.32
N PRO A 23 -7.96 -4.28 27.86
CA PRO A 23 -6.73 -4.00 27.14
C PRO A 23 -6.62 -4.70 25.79
N ARG A 24 -7.31 -5.84 25.60
CA ARG A 24 -7.34 -6.56 24.32
C ARG A 24 -7.99 -5.76 23.20
N GLU A 25 -9.01 -4.96 23.52
CA GLU A 25 -9.65 -4.08 22.54
C GLU A 25 -8.74 -2.88 22.19
N GLN A 26 -7.94 -2.40 23.15
CA GLN A 26 -6.92 -1.39 22.89
C GLN A 26 -5.82 -1.93 21.96
N ASP A 27 -5.33 -3.15 22.21
CA ASP A 27 -4.35 -3.81 21.34
C ASP A 27 -4.92 -4.03 19.93
N GLU A 28 -6.20 -4.37 19.82
CA GLU A 28 -6.88 -4.53 18.54
C GLU A 28 -7.01 -3.21 17.78
N VAL A 29 -7.38 -2.11 18.45
CA VAL A 29 -7.36 -0.76 17.86
C VAL A 29 -5.97 -0.42 17.31
N ALA A 30 -4.92 -0.67 18.10
CA ALA A 30 -3.55 -0.41 17.67
C ALA A 30 -3.17 -1.26 16.44
N ARG A 31 -3.49 -2.56 16.45
CA ARG A 31 -3.23 -3.48 15.34
C ARG A 31 -3.95 -3.06 14.06
N LEU A 32 -5.23 -2.73 14.15
CA LEU A 32 -6.04 -2.31 13.01
C LEU A 32 -5.59 -0.95 12.46
N THR A 33 -5.21 -0.01 13.33
CA THR A 33 -4.67 1.30 12.93
C THR A 33 -3.37 1.14 12.14
N VAL A 34 -2.47 0.25 12.57
CA VAL A 34 -1.25 -0.07 11.80
C VAL A 34 -1.62 -0.69 10.45
N LYS A 35 -2.62 -1.57 10.39
CA LYS A 35 -3.07 -2.16 9.12
C LYS A 35 -3.66 -1.11 8.17
N LEU A 36 -4.41 -0.15 8.69
CA LEU A 36 -4.93 0.98 7.93
C LEU A 36 -3.79 1.84 7.36
N ALA A 37 -2.75 2.08 8.15
CA ALA A 37 -1.56 2.80 7.68
C ALA A 37 -0.81 2.04 6.57
N GLU A 38 -0.70 0.70 6.65
CA GLU A 38 -0.15 -0.12 5.56
C GLU A 38 -0.95 0.07 4.26
N VAL A 39 -2.28 -0.03 4.33
CA VAL A 39 -3.17 0.18 3.17
C VAL A 39 -3.00 1.59 2.58
N HIS A 40 -2.99 2.61 3.43
CA HIS A 40 -2.82 3.99 3.00
C HIS A 40 -1.49 4.22 2.27
N ASN A 41 -0.38 3.74 2.82
CA ASN A 41 0.93 3.91 2.19
C ASN A 41 1.04 3.13 0.86
N VAL A 42 0.38 1.96 0.75
CA VAL A 42 0.26 1.24 -0.52
C VAL A 42 -0.52 2.06 -1.55
N GLU A 43 -1.62 2.72 -1.15
CA GLU A 43 -2.38 3.60 -2.04
C GLU A 43 -1.53 4.77 -2.55
N VAL A 44 -0.67 5.35 -1.70
CA VAL A 44 0.29 6.39 -2.10
C VAL A 44 1.21 5.86 -3.21
N LEU A 45 1.81 4.68 -3.03
CA LEU A 45 2.65 4.08 -4.05
C LEU A 45 1.88 3.78 -5.34
N ALA A 46 0.67 3.21 -5.24
CA ALA A 46 -0.17 2.92 -6.41
C ALA A 46 -0.52 4.18 -7.21
N ARG A 47 -0.89 5.26 -6.53
CA ARG A 47 -1.15 6.58 -7.15
C ARG A 47 0.11 7.16 -7.78
N ALA A 48 1.27 6.98 -7.16
CA ALA A 48 2.55 7.40 -7.75
C ALA A 48 2.85 6.60 -9.02
N VAL A 49 2.73 5.27 -9.00
CA VAL A 49 2.93 4.43 -10.20
C VAL A 49 1.98 4.82 -11.32
N ALA A 50 0.71 5.12 -11.03
CA ALA A 50 -0.25 5.56 -12.07
C ALA A 50 0.18 6.86 -12.78
N ARG A 51 0.86 7.77 -12.07
CA ARG A 51 1.29 9.08 -12.59
C ARG A 51 2.70 9.11 -13.14
N CYS A 52 3.54 8.12 -12.83
CA CYS A 52 4.98 8.15 -13.11
C CYS A 52 5.37 8.25 -14.60
N ARG A 53 4.42 7.99 -15.51
CA ARG A 53 4.63 8.19 -16.95
C ARG A 53 4.71 9.67 -17.35
N ASN A 54 4.06 10.54 -16.59
CA ASN A 54 3.85 11.95 -16.94
C ASN A 54 4.36 12.92 -15.87
N GLU A 55 4.63 12.43 -14.65
CA GLU A 55 4.98 13.24 -13.50
C GLU A 55 6.26 12.73 -12.83
N ASP A 56 7.03 13.64 -12.25
CA ASP A 56 8.06 13.27 -11.30
C ASP A 56 7.42 12.86 -9.97
N ILE A 57 7.59 11.59 -9.63
CA ILE A 57 6.98 10.99 -8.45
C ILE A 57 7.97 10.84 -7.28
N ARG A 58 9.18 11.41 -7.38
CA ARG A 58 10.20 11.43 -6.32
C ARG A 58 9.85 12.45 -5.22
N THR A 59 8.66 12.29 -4.65
CA THR A 59 8.15 13.17 -3.60
C THR A 59 8.50 12.63 -2.23
N HIS A 60 8.52 13.51 -1.22
CA HIS A 60 8.69 13.11 0.18
C HIS A 60 7.63 12.10 0.61
N GLU A 61 6.38 12.25 0.14
CA GLU A 61 5.28 11.33 0.44
C GLU A 61 5.58 9.89 -0.03
N VAL A 62 6.09 9.74 -1.26
CA VAL A 62 6.49 8.43 -1.80
C VAL A 62 7.66 7.82 -1.02
N GLN A 63 8.66 8.64 -0.65
CA GLN A 63 9.78 8.15 0.16
C GLN A 63 9.32 7.70 1.56
N HIS A 64 8.47 8.47 2.22
CA HIS A 64 7.91 8.11 3.52
C HIS A 64 7.08 6.82 3.45
N ALA A 65 6.27 6.65 2.40
CA ALA A 65 5.53 5.42 2.18
C ALA A 65 6.46 4.21 2.00
N LEU A 66 7.53 4.36 1.22
CA LEU A 66 8.53 3.32 1.06
C LEU A 66 9.24 2.98 2.37
N ASP A 67 9.62 3.98 3.17
CA ASP A 67 10.30 3.76 4.45
C ASP A 67 9.41 3.05 5.46
N PHE A 68 8.17 3.51 5.60
CA PHE A 68 7.18 2.91 6.50
C PHE A 68 6.90 1.45 6.13
N LEU A 69 6.58 1.19 4.86
CA LEU A 69 6.26 -0.17 4.41
C LEU A 69 7.49 -1.08 4.43
N ALA A 70 8.67 -0.56 4.07
CA ALA A 70 9.91 -1.33 4.15
C ALA A 70 10.21 -1.71 5.59
N TYR A 71 9.98 -0.84 6.59
CA TYR A 71 10.17 -1.19 7.99
C TYR A 71 9.30 -2.39 8.41
N ARG A 72 8.05 -2.43 7.93
CA ARG A 72 7.05 -3.45 8.26
C ARG A 72 7.23 -4.79 7.53
N ALA A 73 7.69 -4.77 6.29
CA ALA A 73 7.80 -5.97 5.47
C ALA A 73 8.96 -6.88 5.91
N ALA A 74 8.79 -8.20 5.80
CA ALA A 74 9.89 -9.13 6.02
C ALA A 74 10.96 -9.04 4.91
N ALA A 75 10.51 -8.97 3.65
CA ALA A 75 11.39 -8.85 2.49
C ALA A 75 11.62 -7.38 2.11
N LYS A 76 12.88 -6.95 2.08
CA LYS A 76 13.24 -5.56 1.74
C LYS A 76 13.52 -5.33 0.26
N ALA A 77 13.86 -6.39 -0.48
CA ALA A 77 14.26 -6.32 -1.89
C ALA A 77 13.25 -5.59 -2.82
N PRO A 78 11.91 -5.79 -2.70
CA PRO A 78 10.96 -5.07 -3.53
C PRO A 78 11.02 -3.54 -3.36
N PHE A 79 11.31 -3.06 -2.16
CA PHE A 79 11.41 -1.63 -1.85
C PHE A 79 12.69 -1.02 -2.42
N GLU A 80 13.80 -1.76 -2.39
CA GLU A 80 15.06 -1.34 -3.01
C GLU A 80 14.92 -1.23 -4.53
N GLN A 81 14.29 -2.22 -5.17
CA GLN A 81 13.99 -2.18 -6.60
C GLN A 81 13.11 -0.97 -6.96
N PHE A 82 12.08 -0.70 -6.16
CA PHE A 82 11.24 0.48 -6.34
C PHE A 82 12.07 1.77 -6.27
N ARG A 83 12.94 1.91 -5.26
CA ARG A 83 13.82 3.09 -5.12
C ARG A 83 14.81 3.24 -6.27
N ILE A 84 15.37 2.14 -6.77
CA ILE A 84 16.28 2.16 -7.93
C ILE A 84 15.51 2.62 -9.18
N ALA A 85 14.30 2.11 -9.40
CA ALA A 85 13.48 2.47 -10.53
C ALA A 85 13.07 3.94 -10.54
N LEU A 86 12.86 4.56 -9.37
CA LEU A 86 12.56 6.00 -9.28
C LEU A 86 13.63 6.88 -9.94
N ASN A 87 14.89 6.43 -9.97
CA ASN A 87 16.01 7.21 -10.50
C ASN A 87 16.46 6.79 -11.90
N ASN A 88 15.89 5.72 -12.47
CA ASN A 88 16.39 5.08 -13.68
C ASN A 88 15.30 4.86 -14.73
N GLY A 89 15.73 4.69 -15.99
CA GLY A 89 14.88 4.35 -17.12
C GLY A 89 14.09 5.52 -17.71
N ASP A 90 13.67 5.35 -18.96
CA ASP A 90 12.63 6.18 -19.56
C ASP A 90 11.27 5.96 -18.86
N ASN A 91 10.29 6.81 -19.16
CA ASN A 91 9.02 6.83 -18.45
C ASN A 91 8.25 5.49 -18.53
N GLU A 92 8.35 4.75 -19.63
CA GLU A 92 7.63 3.48 -19.80
C GLU A 92 8.35 2.35 -19.07
N THR A 93 9.67 2.26 -19.23
CA THR A 93 10.51 1.28 -18.53
C THR A 93 10.39 1.48 -17.01
N ARG A 94 10.43 2.73 -16.55
CA ARG A 94 10.22 3.08 -15.15
C ARG A 94 8.85 2.63 -14.66
N TRP A 95 7.79 2.91 -15.42
CA TRP A 95 6.44 2.47 -15.05
C TRP A 95 6.35 0.94 -14.92
N GLN A 96 6.93 0.19 -15.85
CA GLN A 96 6.91 -1.27 -15.82
C GLN A 96 7.59 -1.83 -14.56
N VAL A 97 8.79 -1.33 -14.25
CA VAL A 97 9.55 -1.77 -13.06
C VAL A 97 8.82 -1.37 -11.79
N LEU A 98 8.36 -0.12 -11.67
CA LEU A 98 7.62 0.33 -10.48
C LEU A 98 6.32 -0.45 -10.27
N ASN A 99 5.60 -0.76 -11.35
CA ASN A 99 4.38 -1.56 -11.28
C ASN A 99 4.65 -3.02 -10.88
N ALA A 100 5.76 -3.60 -11.32
CA ALA A 100 6.20 -4.93 -10.88
C ALA A 100 6.61 -4.91 -9.40
N SER A 101 7.47 -3.97 -9.00
CA SER A 101 7.90 -3.82 -7.60
C SER A 101 6.72 -3.55 -6.66
N LEU A 102 5.69 -2.80 -7.09
CA LEU A 102 4.46 -2.60 -6.30
C LEU A 102 3.72 -3.92 -6.03
N LYS A 103 3.64 -4.82 -7.01
CA LYS A 103 3.03 -6.15 -6.83
C LYS A 103 3.84 -6.99 -5.83
N ASP A 104 5.16 -6.94 -5.91
CA ASP A 104 6.03 -7.66 -5.00
C ASP A 104 5.97 -7.09 -3.57
N ILE A 105 5.82 -5.76 -3.42
CA ILE A 105 5.58 -5.09 -2.14
C ILE A 105 4.26 -5.57 -1.52
N LEU A 106 3.18 -5.62 -2.30
CA LEU A 106 1.88 -6.12 -1.86
C LEU A 106 1.98 -7.57 -1.36
N GLN A 107 2.67 -8.43 -2.10
CA GLN A 107 2.91 -9.81 -1.73
C GLN A 107 3.73 -9.91 -0.43
N ALA A 108 4.80 -9.11 -0.29
CA ALA A 108 5.64 -9.10 0.89
C ALA A 108 4.91 -8.63 2.18
N LEU A 109 3.83 -7.87 2.02
CA LEU A 109 2.98 -7.36 3.11
C LEU A 109 1.73 -8.23 3.36
N GLY A 110 1.52 -9.29 2.55
CA GLY A 110 0.30 -10.10 2.62
C GLY A 110 -0.97 -9.29 2.36
N ILE A 111 -0.89 -8.26 1.51
CA ILE A 111 -2.03 -7.42 1.13
C ILE A 111 -2.53 -7.91 -0.22
N GLU A 112 -3.72 -8.52 -0.24
CA GLU A 112 -4.41 -8.87 -1.48
C GLU A 112 -4.98 -7.61 -2.13
N GLN A 113 -4.66 -7.36 -3.41
CA GLN A 113 -5.41 -6.39 -4.22
C GLN A 113 -6.50 -7.10 -5.02
N GLU A 114 -7.69 -6.48 -5.04
CA GLU A 114 -8.52 -6.53 -6.24
C GLU A 114 -7.80 -5.71 -7.32
N THR A 115 -7.10 -6.41 -8.21
CA THR A 115 -6.49 -5.80 -9.41
C THR A 115 -7.53 -4.91 -10.12
N PRO A 116 -7.20 -3.63 -10.43
CA PRO A 116 -8.05 -2.83 -11.30
C PRO A 116 -8.16 -3.58 -12.64
N ALA A 117 -9.39 -3.88 -13.05
CA ALA A 117 -9.66 -4.55 -14.31
C ALA A 117 -8.96 -3.81 -15.45
N ASP A 118 -8.12 -4.53 -16.20
CA ASP A 118 -7.51 -4.03 -17.43
C ASP A 118 -8.63 -3.57 -18.38
N PRO A 119 -8.74 -2.27 -18.71
CA PRO A 119 -9.77 -1.77 -19.61
C PRO A 119 -9.66 -2.33 -21.04
N ARG A 120 -8.60 -3.08 -21.36
CA ARG A 120 -8.40 -3.73 -22.67
C ARG A 120 -9.04 -5.11 -22.79
N ARG A 121 -9.59 -5.71 -21.73
CA ARG A 121 -10.46 -6.90 -21.87
C ARG A 121 -11.87 -6.48 -22.30
N LYS A 122 -11.99 -5.95 -23.52
CA LYS A 122 -13.26 -6.04 -24.25
C LYS A 122 -13.50 -7.51 -24.55
N LYS A 123 -14.62 -8.03 -24.04
CA LYS A 123 -15.16 -9.35 -24.36
C LYS A 123 -15.25 -9.47 -25.88
N SER A 124 -14.45 -10.35 -26.47
CA SER A 124 -14.82 -10.94 -27.75
C SER A 124 -16.04 -11.81 -27.48
N GLN A 125 -17.20 -11.36 -27.98
CA GLN A 125 -18.35 -12.21 -28.24
C GLN A 125 -18.00 -13.26 -29.30
#